data_AF-A0A520D8E5-F1
#
_entry.id   AF-A0A520D8E5-F1
#
_cell.length_a   1.000
_cell.length_b   1.000
_cell.length_c   1.000
_cell.angle_alpha   90.00
_cell.angle_beta   90.00
_cell.angle_gamma   90.00
#
_symmetry.space_group_name_H-M   'P 1'
#
loop_
_entity.id
_entity.type
_entity.pdbx_description
1 polymer ?
#
loop_
_entity_poly.entity_id
_entity_poly.type
_entity_poly.pdbx_seq_one_letter_code
_entity_poly.pdbx_strand_id
1 'polypeptide(L)'
;MSIQNLRATFGPNCHWCGLPMDFDEPRERDASATIEHLNDATLGGVRKQRHRRLAHQLCNRTRNEYRLQAERQFAHWVETRVAEAAARRKEPAA
;
A
#
# COMPACT_ATOMS: atom_id res chain seq x y z
N MET A 1 -3.27 -17.54 -5.95
CA MET A 1 -1.89 -18.10 -5.91
C MET A 1 -1.57 -18.37 -4.46
N SER A 2 -1.04 -19.55 -4.15
CA SER A 2 -0.56 -19.88 -2.81
C SER A 2 0.72 -19.11 -2.50
N ILE A 3 1.02 -18.92 -1.21
CA ILE A 3 2.28 -18.34 -0.74
C ILE A 3 3.48 -19.17 -1.21
N GLN A 4 3.34 -20.50 -1.29
CA GLN A 4 4.40 -21.39 -1.78
C GLN A 4 4.77 -21.12 -3.25
N ASN A 5 3.79 -20.89 -4.14
CA ASN A 5 4.06 -20.56 -5.55
C ASN A 5 4.79 -19.22 -5.70
N LEU A 6 4.39 -18.23 -4.87
CA LEU A 6 5.06 -16.93 -4.86
C LEU A 6 6.47 -17.03 -4.28
N ARG A 7 6.70 -17.88 -3.27
CA ARG A 7 8.04 -18.14 -2.71
C ARG A 7 8.98 -18.74 -3.75
N ALA A 8 8.50 -19.69 -4.55
CA ALA A 8 9.29 -20.27 -5.64
C ALA A 8 9.71 -19.23 -6.70
N THR A 9 8.89 -18.20 -6.90
CA THR A 9 9.14 -17.16 -7.93
C THR A 9 9.99 -16.00 -7.40
N PHE A 10 9.74 -15.55 -6.17
CA PHE A 10 10.30 -14.32 -5.62
C PHE A 10 11.30 -14.53 -4.48
N GLY A 11 11.49 -15.78 -4.05
CA GLY A 11 12.37 -16.14 -2.95
C GLY A 11 11.74 -16.01 -1.57
N PRO A 12 12.53 -16.28 -0.51
CA PRO A 12 12.05 -16.32 0.87
C PRO A 12 12.10 -14.97 1.60
N ASN A 13 12.61 -13.92 0.95
CA ASN A 13 12.85 -12.64 1.60
C ASN A 13 11.69 -11.67 1.38
N CYS A 14 11.41 -10.87 2.40
CA CYS A 14 10.37 -9.86 2.36
C CYS A 14 10.69 -8.81 1.30
N HIS A 15 9.70 -8.47 0.47
CA HIS A 15 9.85 -7.47 -0.57
C HIS A 15 10.22 -6.08 -0.03
N TRP A 16 9.74 -5.73 1.17
CA TRP A 16 9.92 -4.39 1.73
C TRP A 16 11.25 -4.21 2.47
N CYS A 17 11.60 -5.15 3.36
CA CYS A 17 12.79 -5.01 4.21
C CYS A 17 13.96 -5.92 3.79
N GLY A 18 13.76 -6.86 2.86
CA GLY A 18 14.79 -7.79 2.41
C GLY A 18 15.13 -8.92 3.38
N LEU A 19 14.53 -8.96 4.57
CA LEU A 19 14.80 -9.98 5.59
C LEU A 19 14.01 -11.28 5.34
N PRO A 20 14.50 -12.45 5.81
CA PRO A 20 13.79 -13.72 5.68
C PRO A 20 12.39 -13.68 6.29
N MET A 21 11.42 -14.33 5.63
CA MET A 21 10.05 -14.51 6.13
C MET A 21 9.86 -15.90 6.72
N ASP A 22 8.93 -15.98 7.67
CA ASP A 22 8.40 -17.23 8.18
C ASP A 22 7.26 -17.75 7.29
N PHE A 23 7.33 -19.01 6.91
CA PHE A 23 6.35 -19.66 6.03
C PHE A 23 5.49 -20.70 6.73
N ASP A 24 5.78 -20.96 8.01
CA ASP A 24 5.15 -21.99 8.82
C ASP A 24 3.82 -21.48 9.41
N GLU A 25 2.89 -22.41 9.60
CA GLU A 25 1.65 -22.14 10.33
C GLU A 25 1.96 -22.04 11.84
N PRO A 26 1.33 -21.10 12.60
CA PRO A 26 0.31 -20.15 12.16
C PRO A 26 0.91 -18.88 11.53
N ARG A 27 0.25 -18.40 10.47
CA ARG A 27 0.66 -17.22 9.68
C ARG A 27 0.25 -15.86 10.27
N GLU A 28 0.03 -15.79 11.58
CA GLU A 28 -0.43 -14.56 12.26
C GLU A 28 0.70 -13.76 12.90
N ARG A 29 1.91 -14.34 12.92
CA ARG A 29 3.10 -13.72 13.50
C ARG A 29 3.57 -12.57 12.62
N ASP A 30 4.17 -11.55 13.22
CA ASP A 30 4.67 -10.38 12.49
C ASP A 30 5.66 -10.72 11.38
N ALA A 31 6.48 -11.77 11.59
CA ALA A 31 7.44 -12.30 10.62
C ALA A 31 6.82 -13.25 9.58
N SER A 32 5.52 -13.51 9.62
CA SER A 32 4.86 -14.42 8.67
C SER A 32 4.79 -13.82 7.27
N ALA A 33 4.99 -14.67 6.26
CA ALA A 33 4.81 -14.31 4.86
C ALA A 33 3.33 -14.07 4.55
N THR A 34 3.04 -12.89 4.01
CA THR A 34 1.73 -12.48 3.49
C THR A 34 1.85 -12.07 2.02
N ILE A 35 0.73 -12.08 1.30
CA ILE A 35 0.69 -11.65 -0.11
C ILE A 35 0.38 -10.16 -0.16
N GLU A 36 1.28 -9.38 -0.75
CA GLU A 36 1.09 -7.96 -0.99
C GLU A 36 0.74 -7.65 -2.44
N HIS A 37 -0.10 -6.63 -2.64
CA HIS A 37 -0.49 -6.12 -3.95
C HIS A 37 0.11 -4.72 -4.18
N LEU A 38 1.11 -4.62 -5.05
CA LEU A 38 1.86 -3.38 -5.31
C LEU A 38 1.01 -2.26 -5.93
N ASN A 39 0.00 -2.64 -6.72
CA ASN A 39 -0.93 -1.71 -7.35
C ASN A 39 -2.35 -2.06 -6.91
N ASP A 40 -3.00 -1.14 -6.20
CA ASP A 40 -4.42 -1.23 -5.95
C ASP A 40 -5.19 -1.13 -7.27
N ALA A 41 -6.16 -2.01 -7.47
CA ALA A 41 -6.90 -2.17 -8.73
C ALA A 41 -7.83 -0.99 -9.07
N THR A 42 -7.69 0.15 -8.41
CA THR A 42 -8.63 1.28 -8.42
C THR A 42 -8.53 2.17 -9.67
N LEU A 43 -7.52 2.00 -10.52
CA LEU A 43 -7.35 2.76 -11.78
C LEU A 43 -7.57 1.90 -13.03
N GLY A 44 -8.59 1.04 -13.04
CA GLY A 44 -8.93 0.19 -14.22
C GLY A 44 -7.87 -0.85 -14.59
N GLY A 45 -6.83 -1.01 -13.77
CA GLY A 45 -5.77 -1.98 -13.97
C GLY A 45 -6.22 -3.36 -13.53
N VAL A 46 -6.45 -4.26 -14.49
CA VAL A 46 -6.65 -5.69 -14.25
C VAL A 46 -5.62 -6.19 -13.22
N ARG A 47 -6.06 -6.95 -12.21
CA ARG A 47 -5.22 -7.57 -11.17
C ARG A 47 -4.24 -8.57 -11.80
N LYS A 48 -3.16 -8.06 -12.40
CA LYS A 48 -2.14 -8.87 -13.08
C LYS A 48 -1.17 -9.47 -12.06
N GLN A 49 -0.76 -10.70 -12.30
CA GLN A 49 0.15 -11.46 -11.43
C GLN A 49 1.45 -10.71 -11.11
N ARG A 50 1.96 -9.92 -12.06
CA ARG A 50 3.16 -9.07 -11.90
C ARG A 50 3.07 -8.07 -10.75
N HIS A 51 1.87 -7.75 -10.27
CA HIS A 51 1.65 -6.80 -9.16
C HIS A 51 1.61 -7.48 -7.77
N ARG A 52 1.84 -8.80 -7.67
CA ARG A 52 1.89 -9.49 -6.37
C ARG A 52 3.32 -9.69 -5.88
N ARG A 53 3.54 -9.56 -4.58
CA ARG A 53 4.81 -9.85 -3.89
C ARG A 53 4.56 -10.56 -2.56
N LEU A 54 5.61 -11.10 -1.96
CA LEU A 54 5.59 -11.58 -0.58
C LEU A 54 6.19 -10.53 0.34
N ALA A 55 5.56 -10.33 1.50
CA ALA A 55 6.04 -9.42 2.53
C ALA A 55 5.69 -9.95 3.92
N HIS A 56 6.46 -9.54 4.94
CA HIS A 56 6.08 -9.75 6.33
C HIS A 56 4.71 -9.16 6.63
N GLN A 57 3.94 -9.80 7.50
CA GLN A 57 2.68 -9.27 8.00
C GLN A 57 2.85 -7.87 8.60
N LEU A 58 3.89 -7.68 9.42
CA LEU A 58 4.19 -6.37 10.01
C LEU A 58 4.52 -5.32 8.94
N CYS A 59 5.49 -5.60 8.07
CA CYS A 59 5.88 -4.66 7.02
C CYS A 59 4.69 -4.28 6.14
N ASN A 60 3.83 -5.26 5.83
CA ASN A 60 2.68 -5.02 4.98
C ASN A 60 1.63 -4.13 5.66
N ARG A 61 1.30 -4.43 6.93
CA ARG A 61 0.40 -3.61 7.75
C ARG A 61 0.92 -2.17 7.87
N THR A 62 2.17 -2.02 8.28
CA THR A 62 2.80 -0.70 8.49
C THR A 62 2.86 0.12 7.20
N ARG A 63 3.22 -0.49 6.07
CA ARG A 63 3.22 0.21 4.77
C ARG A 63 1.82 0.71 4.41
N ASN A 64 0.79 -0.11 4.64
CA ASN A 64 -0.59 0.26 4.35
C ASN A 64 -1.08 1.40 5.24
N GLU A 65 -0.71 1.40 6.52
CA GLU A 65 -1.01 2.50 7.44
C GLU A 65 -0.36 3.82 6.98
N TYR A 66 0.92 3.79 6.60
CA TYR A 66 1.61 4.97 6.05
C TYR A 66 0.96 5.48 4.76
N ARG A 67 0.58 4.58 3.86
CA ARG A 67 -0.14 4.96 2.63
C ARG A 67 -1.45 5.66 2.95
N LEU A 68 -2.28 5.07 3.81
CA LEU A 68 -3.57 5.66 4.20
C LEU A 68 -3.39 7.02 4.89
N GLN A 69 -2.33 7.19 5.68
CA GLN A 69 -2.00 8.49 6.27
C GLN A 69 -1.65 9.52 5.20
N ALA A 70 -0.80 9.16 4.24
CA ALA A 70 -0.41 10.05 3.14
C ALA A 70 -1.62 10.43 2.26
N GLU A 71 -2.53 9.49 1.99
CA GLU A 71 -3.77 9.74 1.24
C GLU A 71 -4.68 10.73 1.96
N ARG A 72 -4.86 10.58 3.27
CA ARG A 72 -5.63 11.55 4.08
C ARG A 72 -5.01 12.94 4.08
N GLN A 73 -3.68 13.02 4.21
CA GLN A 73 -2.95 14.29 4.16
C GLN A 73 -3.11 14.98 2.81
N PHE A 74 -2.99 14.23 1.72
CA PHE A 74 -3.14 14.77 0.38
C PHE A 74 -4.58 15.24 0.11
N ALA A 75 -5.59 14.47 0.51
CA ALA A 75 -6.99 14.87 0.39
C ALA A 75 -7.26 16.19 1.12
N HIS A 76 -6.79 16.31 2.36
CA HIS A 76 -6.93 17.54 3.13
C HIS A 76 -6.27 18.74 2.44
N TRP A 77 -5.05 18.56 1.92
CA TRP A 77 -4.35 19.62 1.19
C TRP A 77 -5.13 20.08 -0.06
N VAL A 78 -5.72 19.15 -0.82
CA VAL A 78 -6.58 19.48 -1.98
C VAL A 78 -7.81 20.27 -1.53
N GLU A 79 -8.48 19.85 -0.47
CA GLU A 79 -9.65 20.54 0.08
C GLU A 79 -9.32 21.99 0.48
N THR A 80 -8.20 22.21 1.17
CA THR A 80 -7.73 23.55 1.53
C THR A 80 -7.54 24.42 0.29
N ARG A 81 -6.88 23.90 -0.75
CA ARG A 81 -6.65 24.65 -1.99
C ARG A 81 -7.94 25.01 -2.73
N VAL A 82 -8.91 24.10 -2.75
CA VAL A 82 -10.22 24.34 -3.35
C VAL A 82 -10.96 25.43 -2.57
N ALA A 83 -10.93 25.39 -1.23
CA ALA A 83 -11.54 26.38 -0.37
C ALA A 83 -10.90 27.78 -0.56
N GLU A 84 -9.58 27.88 -0.59
CA GLU A 84 -8.86 29.13 -0.85
C GLU A 84 -9.19 29.72 -2.23
N ALA A 85 -9.23 28.88 -3.27
CA ALA A 85 -9.60 29.32 -4.61
C ALA A 85 -11.05 29.80 -4.68
N ALA A 86 -11.97 29.16 -3.95
CA ALA A 86 -13.36 29.58 -3.85
C ALA A 86 -13.50 30.90 -3.07
N ALA A 87 -12.71 31.12 -2.02
CA ALA A 87 -12.69 32.36 -1.25
C ALA A 87 -12.21 33.55 -2.10
N ARG A 88 -11.10 33.39 -2.83
CA ARG A 88 -10.57 34.43 -3.74
C ARG A 88 -11.56 34.84 -4.84
N ARG A 89 -12.41 33.91 -5.30
CA ARG A 89 -13.47 34.22 -6.28
C ARG A 89 -14.62 35.04 -5.71
N LYS A 90 -14.79 35.07 -4.38
CA LYS A 90 -15.87 35.78 -3.69
C LYS A 90 -15.48 37.19 -3.23
N GLU A 91 -14.19 37.54 -3.27
CA GLU A 91 -13.75 38.92 -3.03
C GLU A 91 -14.11 39.81 -4.24
N PRO A 92 -14.95 40.85 -4.05
CA PRO A 92 -15.18 41.82 -5.11
C PRO A 92 -13.89 42.61 -5.40
N ALA A 93 -13.61 42.88 -6.68
CA ALA A 93 -12.53 43.78 -7.06
C ALA A 93 -12.76 45.15 -6.40
N ALA A 94 -11.79 45.58 -5.59
CA ALA A 94 -11.75 46.90 -4.97
C ALA A 94 -11.58 48.00 -6.03
#